data_AF-A0A3M1TI37-F1
#
_entry.id   AF-A0A3M1TI37-F1
#
_cell.length_a   1.000
_cell.length_b   1.000
_cell.length_c   1.000
_cell.angle_alpha   90.00
_cell.angle_beta   90.00
_cell.angle_gamma   90.00
#
_symmetry.space_group_name_H-M   'P 1'
#
loop_
_entity.id
_entity.type
_entity.pdbx_description
1 polymer ?
#
loop_
_entity_poly.entity_id
_entity_poly.type
_entity_poly.pdbx_seq_one_letter_code
_entity_poly.pdbx_strand_id
1 'polypeptide(L)'
;MLEKLKDIQTESSQQVINSILDFRNHLVKEVRENPKVLAKNLYEEQGEMRFGAENRIFVVLVDKKDYDNSWKLKRNLNLLNPKIQEYLDTFSHKPKAELELRFYKKGNPSKYPREYRVLTDVLLIEK
;
A
#
# COMPACT_ATOMS: atom_id res chain seq x y z
N MET A 1 -4.50 5.91 19.88
CA MET A 1 -3.15 6.14 20.46
C MET A 1 -2.62 7.51 20.07
N LEU A 2 -2.62 7.86 18.78
CA LEU A 2 -2.26 9.21 18.30
C LEU A 2 -3.21 10.32 18.79
N GLU A 3 -4.52 10.09 18.83
CA GLU A 3 -5.48 11.08 19.36
C GLU A 3 -5.20 11.41 20.84
N LYS A 4 -4.96 10.38 21.67
CA LYS A 4 -4.59 10.59 23.09
C LYS A 4 -3.26 11.35 23.27
N LEU A 5 -2.31 11.20 22.34
CA LEU A 5 -1.04 11.93 22.36
C LEU A 5 -1.20 13.39 21.91
N LYS A 6 -2.15 13.67 21.01
CA LYS A 6 -2.51 15.04 20.62
C LYS A 6 -3.16 15.82 21.76
N ASP A 7 -3.90 15.14 22.64
CA ASP A 7 -4.55 15.78 23.79
C ASP A 7 -3.58 16.17 24.92
N ILE A 8 -2.45 15.45 25.07
CA ILE A 8 -1.48 15.67 26.15
C ILE A 8 -0.55 16.88 25.84
N GLN A 9 -0.37 17.24 24.57
CA GLN A 9 0.40 18.40 24.06
C GLN A 9 1.80 18.65 24.67
N THR A 10 2.43 17.68 25.32
CA THR A 10 3.80 17.83 25.82
C THR A 10 4.82 17.82 24.66
N GLU A 11 5.97 18.47 24.84
CA GLU A 11 7.05 18.48 23.84
C GLU A 11 7.45 17.06 23.41
N SER A 12 7.51 16.12 24.35
CA SER A 12 7.78 14.71 24.06
C SER A 12 6.69 14.07 23.18
N SER A 13 5.42 14.40 23.39
CA SER A 13 4.31 13.89 22.57
C SER A 13 4.39 14.44 21.14
N GLN A 14 4.74 15.72 20.99
CA GLN A 14 4.91 16.35 19.68
C GLN A 14 6.09 15.74 18.91
N GLN A 15 7.22 15.47 19.58
CA GLN A 15 8.36 14.79 18.96
C GLN A 15 8.00 13.40 18.43
N VAL A 16 7.22 12.62 19.20
CA VAL A 16 6.74 11.30 18.76
C VAL A 16 5.76 11.42 17.58
N ILE A 17 4.88 12.41 17.58
CA ILE A 17 3.97 12.64 16.45
C ILE A 17 4.75 12.99 15.19
N ASN A 18 5.75 13.87 15.29
CA ASN A 18 6.57 14.26 14.15
C ASN A 18 7.39 13.08 13.62
N SER A 19 7.99 12.27 14.49
CA SER A 19 8.75 11.09 14.05
C SER A 19 7.87 10.06 13.33
N ILE A 20 6.62 9.88 13.77
CA ILE A 20 5.65 9.01 13.09
C ILE A 20 5.28 9.59 11.71
N LEU A 21 5.07 10.90 11.62
CA LEU A 21 4.76 11.57 10.35
C LEU A 21 5.92 11.48 9.36
N ASP A 22 7.15 11.72 9.83
CA ASP A 22 8.36 11.60 9.01
C ASP A 22 8.55 10.18 8.51
N PHE A 23 8.35 9.19 9.38
CA PHE A 23 8.39 7.78 8.99
C PHE A 23 7.32 7.45 7.94
N ARG A 24 6.08 7.90 8.12
CA ARG A 24 4.99 7.70 7.13
C ARG A 24 5.33 8.34 5.78
N ASN A 25 5.85 9.57 5.78
CA ASN A 25 6.27 10.26 4.56
C ASN A 25 7.40 9.51 3.85
N HIS A 26 8.38 9.01 4.61
CA HIS A 26 9.47 8.21 4.10
C HIS A 26 8.97 6.91 3.46
N LEU A 27 8.10 6.17 4.16
CA LEU A 27 7.52 4.93 3.66
C LEU A 27 6.75 5.15 2.35
N VAL A 28 5.94 6.22 2.27
CA VAL A 28 5.21 6.55 1.04
C VAL A 28 6.16 6.86 -0.11
N LYS A 29 7.30 7.52 0.17
CA LYS A 29 8.35 7.76 -0.83
C LYS A 29 8.97 6.45 -1.30
N GLU A 30 9.37 5.55 -0.41
CA GLU A 30 9.93 4.25 -0.76
C GLU A 30 8.96 3.42 -1.62
N VAL A 31 7.67 3.39 -1.23
CA VAL A 31 6.63 2.69 -1.98
C VAL A 31 6.42 3.30 -3.36
N ARG A 32 6.52 4.62 -3.50
CA ARG A 32 6.42 5.29 -4.81
C ARG A 32 7.58 4.91 -5.71
N GLU A 33 8.80 4.84 -5.17
CA GLU A 33 10.00 4.47 -5.91
C GLU A 33 10.03 2.98 -6.25
N ASN A 34 9.48 2.12 -5.39
CA ASN A 34 9.40 0.68 -5.61
C ASN A 34 8.05 0.07 -5.16
N PRO A 35 6.99 0.20 -5.98
CA PRO A 35 5.66 -0.29 -5.61
C PRO A 35 5.58 -1.81 -5.45
N LYS A 36 6.50 -2.56 -6.07
CA LYS A 36 6.56 -4.03 -5.96
C LYS A 36 6.84 -4.51 -4.53
N VAL A 37 7.59 -3.73 -3.74
CA VAL A 37 7.84 -4.06 -2.33
C VAL A 37 6.54 -4.06 -1.54
N LEU A 38 5.67 -3.07 -1.79
CA LEU A 38 4.35 -3.03 -1.18
C LEU A 38 3.48 -4.18 -1.66
N ALA A 39 3.42 -4.44 -2.97
CA ALA A 39 2.66 -5.57 -3.51
C ALA A 39 3.07 -6.89 -2.84
N LYS A 40 4.38 -7.14 -2.73
CA LYS A 40 4.93 -8.31 -2.03
C LYS A 40 4.43 -8.38 -0.60
N ASN A 41 4.59 -7.31 0.18
CA ASN A 41 4.14 -7.29 1.56
C ASN A 41 2.62 -7.58 1.68
N LEU A 42 1.80 -7.00 0.80
CA LEU A 42 0.35 -7.22 0.78
C LEU A 42 -0.03 -8.68 0.49
N TYR A 43 0.73 -9.40 -0.34
CA TYR A 43 0.53 -10.84 -0.58
C TYR A 43 1.07 -11.72 0.56
N GLU A 44 2.21 -11.36 1.15
CA GLU A 44 2.84 -12.17 2.20
C GLU A 44 2.05 -12.09 3.53
N GLU A 45 1.52 -10.91 3.87
CA GLU A 45 0.82 -10.64 5.13
C GLU A 45 -0.70 -10.92 5.08
N GLN A 46 -1.21 -11.58 4.01
CA GLN A 46 -2.65 -11.90 3.94
C GLN A 46 -3.12 -12.78 5.11
N GLY A 47 -4.30 -12.51 5.65
CA GLY A 47 -4.92 -13.43 6.62
C GLY A 47 -5.25 -14.77 5.98
N GLU A 48 -5.21 -15.86 6.75
CA GLU A 48 -5.40 -17.23 6.20
C GLU A 48 -6.71 -17.41 5.43
N MET A 49 -7.83 -16.87 5.95
CA MET A 49 -9.14 -16.95 5.30
C MET A 49 -9.25 -16.11 4.02
N ARG A 50 -8.29 -15.21 3.78
CA ARG A 50 -8.25 -14.32 2.60
C ARG A 50 -7.01 -14.60 1.74
N PHE A 51 -6.30 -15.69 2.04
CA PHE A 51 -5.13 -16.06 1.27
C PHE A 51 -5.57 -16.44 -0.13
N GLY A 52 -4.93 -15.82 -1.11
CA GLY A 52 -5.14 -16.16 -2.51
C GLY A 52 -3.97 -15.62 -3.33
N ALA A 53 -3.46 -16.47 -4.21
CA ALA A 53 -2.38 -16.15 -5.14
C ALA A 53 -2.93 -15.84 -6.54
N GLU A 54 -4.10 -15.21 -6.62
CA GLU A 54 -4.62 -14.66 -7.86
C GLU A 54 -3.92 -13.35 -8.25
N ASN A 55 -3.98 -13.02 -9.53
CA ASN A 55 -3.50 -11.75 -10.05
C ASN A 55 -4.37 -10.60 -9.51
N ARG A 56 -3.75 -9.57 -8.93
CA ARG A 56 -4.45 -8.42 -8.36
C ARG A 56 -3.77 -7.12 -8.77
N ILE A 57 -4.57 -6.09 -8.98
CA ILE A 57 -4.10 -4.70 -9.05
C ILE A 57 -4.48 -4.05 -7.72
N PHE A 58 -3.50 -3.50 -7.01
CA PHE A 58 -3.74 -2.80 -5.76
C PHE A 58 -3.92 -1.32 -6.01
N VAL A 59 -5.06 -0.78 -5.61
CA VAL A 59 -5.26 0.67 -5.55
C VAL A 59 -5.01 1.12 -4.12
N VAL A 60 -3.94 1.88 -3.92
CA VAL A 60 -3.48 2.33 -2.62
C VAL A 60 -3.74 3.83 -2.52
N LEU A 61 -4.56 4.23 -1.54
CA LEU A 61 -4.95 5.62 -1.33
C LEU A 61 -4.20 6.20 -0.14
N VAL A 62 -3.54 7.34 -0.33
CA VAL A 62 -2.79 8.03 0.73
C VAL A 62 -3.16 9.51 0.74
N ASP A 63 -3.71 9.98 1.85
CA ASP A 63 -3.86 11.42 2.11
C ASP A 63 -2.71 11.86 3.02
N LYS A 64 -1.75 12.63 2.49
CA LYS A 64 -0.56 13.05 3.27
C LYS A 64 -0.93 14.05 4.37
N LYS A 65 -2.09 14.70 4.27
CA LYS A 65 -2.61 15.61 5.29
C LYS A 65 -3.36 14.85 6.38
N ASP A 66 -3.94 13.70 6.05
CA ASP A 66 -4.70 12.87 6.99
C ASP A 66 -4.54 11.37 6.70
N TYR A 67 -3.38 10.83 7.06
CA TYR A 67 -3.03 9.42 6.87
C TYR A 67 -4.10 8.46 7.39
N ASP A 68 -4.64 8.73 8.58
CA ASP A 68 -5.59 7.84 9.26
C ASP A 68 -6.96 7.83 8.55
N ASN A 69 -7.31 8.92 7.85
CA ASN A 69 -8.52 9.01 7.03
C ASN A 69 -8.28 8.91 5.53
N SER A 70 -7.14 8.37 5.08
CA SER A 70 -6.85 8.14 3.65
C SER A 70 -7.96 7.33 2.97
N TRP A 71 -8.65 6.45 3.70
CA TRP A 71 -9.79 5.68 3.20
C TRP A 71 -10.95 6.56 2.71
N LYS A 72 -11.09 7.82 3.17
CA LYS A 72 -12.12 8.76 2.70
C LYS A 72 -11.88 9.18 1.26
N LEU A 73 -10.65 9.11 0.76
CA LEU A 73 -10.31 9.40 -0.64
C LEU A 73 -11.08 8.51 -1.62
N LYS A 74 -11.49 7.31 -1.21
CA LYS A 74 -12.30 6.40 -2.04
C LYS A 74 -13.62 7.03 -2.53
N ARG A 75 -14.13 8.04 -1.81
CA ARG A 75 -15.35 8.77 -2.17
C ARG A 75 -15.09 9.91 -3.16
N ASN A 76 -13.85 10.31 -3.35
CA ASN A 76 -13.48 11.39 -4.27
C ASN A 76 -13.33 10.85 -5.70
N LEU A 77 -14.45 10.50 -6.33
CA LEU A 77 -14.48 9.92 -7.68
C LEU A 77 -13.85 10.86 -8.72
N ASN A 78 -13.95 12.18 -8.51
CA ASN A 78 -13.31 13.17 -9.39
C ASN A 78 -11.78 13.07 -9.40
N LEU A 79 -11.18 12.62 -8.30
CA LEU A 79 -9.73 12.34 -8.22
C LEU A 79 -9.39 10.93 -8.74
N LEU A 80 -10.22 9.93 -8.41
CA LEU A 80 -9.93 8.53 -8.71
C LEU A 80 -10.12 8.18 -10.19
N ASN A 81 -11.24 8.59 -10.78
CA ASN A 81 -11.61 8.26 -12.14
C ASN A 81 -10.51 8.62 -13.15
N PRO A 82 -9.98 9.87 -13.19
CA PRO A 82 -8.94 10.19 -14.16
C PRO A 82 -7.65 9.38 -13.94
N LYS A 83 -7.29 9.09 -12.68
CA LYS A 83 -6.08 8.32 -12.35
C LYS A 83 -6.19 6.85 -12.70
N ILE A 84 -7.36 6.25 -12.48
CA ILE A 84 -7.65 4.88 -12.87
C ILE A 84 -7.70 4.78 -14.39
N GLN A 85 -8.31 5.75 -15.07
CA GLN A 85 -8.38 5.76 -16.53
C GLN A 85 -6.99 5.87 -17.15
N GLU A 86 -6.16 6.82 -16.68
CA GLU A 86 -4.76 6.99 -17.09
C GLU A 86 -3.96 5.68 -16.90
N TYR A 87 -4.16 5.00 -15.78
CA TYR A 87 -3.55 3.70 -15.53
C TYR A 87 -4.03 2.63 -16.53
N LEU A 88 -5.33 2.51 -16.79
CA LEU A 88 -5.88 1.51 -17.69
C LEU A 88 -5.46 1.75 -19.15
N ASP A 89 -5.42 3.01 -19.59
CA ASP A 89 -5.01 3.38 -20.95
C ASP A 89 -3.54 3.01 -21.21
N THR A 90 -2.68 3.15 -20.20
CA THR A 90 -1.25 2.83 -20.28
C THR A 90 -0.94 1.36 -19.96
N PHE A 91 -1.85 0.63 -19.30
CA PHE A 91 -1.65 -0.75 -18.86
C PHE A 91 -1.32 -1.70 -20.02
N SER A 92 -1.96 -1.51 -21.19
CA SER A 92 -1.72 -2.32 -22.39
C SER A 92 -0.27 -2.26 -22.89
N HIS A 93 0.47 -1.21 -22.56
CA HIS A 93 1.86 -1.01 -22.95
C HIS A 93 2.86 -1.58 -21.93
N LYS A 94 2.39 -2.05 -20.77
CA LYS A 94 3.27 -2.57 -19.72
C LYS A 94 3.80 -3.96 -20.11
N PRO A 95 5.12 -4.18 -20.07
CA PRO A 95 5.68 -5.50 -20.33
C PRO A 95 5.30 -6.45 -19.20
N LYS A 96 4.97 -7.70 -19.54
CA LYS A 96 4.60 -8.73 -18.57
C LYS A 96 5.64 -8.91 -17.45
N ALA A 97 6.93 -8.77 -17.76
CA ALA A 97 8.01 -8.86 -16.79
C ALA A 97 7.93 -7.80 -15.67
N GLU A 98 7.36 -6.63 -15.95
CA GLU A 98 7.11 -5.62 -14.93
C GLU A 98 5.97 -6.01 -14.00
N LEU A 99 5.02 -6.82 -14.44
CA LEU A 99 3.91 -7.29 -13.62
C LEU A 99 4.25 -8.53 -12.79
N GLU A 100 5.28 -9.29 -13.17
CA GLU A 100 5.66 -10.50 -12.44
C GLU A 100 6.17 -10.19 -11.04
N LEU A 101 5.60 -10.90 -10.07
CA LEU A 101 5.98 -10.88 -8.67
C LEU A 101 6.05 -12.31 -8.11
N ARG A 102 7.09 -12.55 -7.31
CA ARG A 102 7.27 -13.78 -6.56
C ARG A 102 7.26 -13.48 -5.06
N PHE A 103 6.58 -14.31 -4.29
CA PHE A 103 6.43 -14.10 -2.84
C PHE A 103 6.27 -15.41 -2.08
N TYR A 104 6.52 -15.35 -0.77
CA TYR A 104 6.32 -16.47 0.15
C TYR A 104 5.26 -16.12 1.19
N LYS A 105 4.22 -16.93 1.29
CA LYS A 105 3.17 -16.64 2.25
C LYS A 105 3.73 -16.73 3.68
N LYS A 106 3.65 -15.64 4.43
CA LYS A 106 4.04 -15.63 5.84
C LYS A 106 3.05 -16.45 6.67
N GLY A 107 3.56 -17.33 7.51
CA GLY A 107 2.74 -18.25 8.31
C GLY A 107 3.49 -19.54 8.59
N ASN A 108 2.77 -20.61 8.91
CA ASN A 108 3.37 -21.91 9.17
C ASN A 108 4.03 -22.46 7.88
N PRO A 109 5.36 -22.67 7.84
CA PRO A 109 6.06 -23.19 6.67
C PRO A 109 5.53 -24.55 6.22
N SER A 110 5.05 -25.38 7.13
CA SER A 110 4.41 -26.66 6.81
C SER A 110 3.09 -26.50 6.05
N LYS A 111 2.41 -25.36 6.23
CA LYS A 111 1.14 -25.03 5.55
C LYS A 111 1.36 -24.31 4.21
N TYR A 112 2.41 -23.49 4.11
CA TYR A 112 2.75 -22.76 2.88
C TYR A 112 4.23 -22.94 2.49
N PRO A 113 4.66 -24.16 2.12
CA PRO A 113 6.08 -24.45 1.88
C PRO A 113 6.62 -23.94 0.54
N ARG A 114 5.80 -23.26 -0.27
CA ARG A 114 6.11 -22.96 -1.68
C ARG A 114 6.12 -21.47 -1.99
N GLU A 115 6.95 -21.12 -2.98
CA GLU A 115 6.94 -19.80 -3.65
C GLU A 115 5.69 -19.68 -4.51
N TYR A 116 5.05 -18.51 -4.48
CA TYR A 116 3.93 -18.16 -5.35
C TYR A 116 4.36 -17.16 -6.41
N ARG A 117 3.73 -17.23 -7.59
CA ARG A 117 3.98 -16.33 -8.72
C ARG A 117 2.67 -15.72 -9.17
N VAL A 118 2.65 -14.40 -9.29
CA VAL A 118 1.47 -13.63 -9.68
C VAL A 118 1.85 -12.51 -10.64
N LEU A 119 0.87 -12.06 -11.41
CA LEU A 119 0.91 -10.78 -12.13
C LEU A 119 0.19 -9.75 -11.28
N THR A 120 0.89 -8.69 -10.90
CA THR A 120 0.35 -7.66 -10.03
C THR A 120 0.93 -6.30 -10.37
N ASP A 121 0.18 -5.28 -9.99
CA ASP A 121 0.59 -3.89 -10.13
C ASP A 121 0.01 -3.07 -8.97
N VAL A 122 0.58 -1.90 -8.74
CA VAL A 122 0.17 -0.99 -7.67
C VAL A 122 -0.08 0.39 -8.25
N LEU A 123 -1.31 0.84 -8.15
CA LEU A 123 -1.71 2.21 -8.42
C LEU A 123 -1.77 2.99 -7.11
N LEU A 124 -0.73 3.78 -6.84
CA LEU A 124 -0.68 4.70 -5.70
C LEU A 124 -1.34 6.02 -6.07
N ILE A 125 -2.38 6.42 -5.32
CA ILE A 125 -3.09 7.69 -5.49
C ILE A 125 -2.90 8.50 -4.22
N GLU A 126 -2.34 9.70 -4.39
CA GLU A 126 -1.95 10.57 -3.28
C GLU A 126 -2.71 11.90 -3.34
N LYS A 127 -3.02 12.47 -2.17
CA LYS A 127 -3.62 13.80 -2.01
C LYS A 127 -2.87 14.62 -0.95
#